data_AF-A0A841F422-F1
#
_entry.id   AF-A0A841F422-F1
#
_cell.length_a   1.000
_cell.length_b   1.000
_cell.length_c   1.000
_cell.angle_alpha   90.00
_cell.angle_beta   90.00
_cell.angle_gamma   90.00
#
_symmetry.space_group_name_H-M   'P 1'
#
loop_
_entity.id
_entity.type
_entity.pdbx_description
1 polymer ?
#
loop_
_entity_poly.entity_id
_entity_poly.type
_entity_poly.pdbx_seq_one_letter_code
_entity_poly.pdbx_strand_id
1 'polypeptide(L)'
;MRIIDHIVEIYKTNENIWLNYNEIYDLINKDVFGPNKHGERGKRNIVYRLLLNYADLFEVDDNYRPKKFRLALNDNEKENVDLKKKYTVGESVLYFNNKMFNEVTFSLERDYEKEVEKNHKFIFGEGANYYSVKKKIGNRICDGFVYDQDLGKLLVIENELGIHDLWGHIIPQIIEFFNGMNDEDTKMKLKYNVEWKDDHKLSVIEAIDKAAYEIIVVIDQINFDIKKARKDINELLKYFTRNKEVRIYFKEFKVFSSVDGEFIYQVK
;
A
#
# COMPACT_ATOMS: atom_id res chain seq x y z
N MET A 1 -0.63 2.67 18.53
CA MET A 1 0.53 1.76 18.43
C MET A 1 0.17 0.65 17.44
N ARG A 2 1.02 0.32 16.46
CA ARG A 2 0.75 -0.75 15.48
C ARG A 2 0.94 -2.10 16.16
N ILE A 3 0.32 -3.17 15.62
CA ILE A 3 0.48 -4.53 16.18
C ILE A 3 1.95 -4.94 16.26
N ILE A 4 2.78 -4.57 15.27
CA ILE A 4 4.22 -4.84 15.29
C ILE A 4 4.93 -4.13 16.45
N ASP A 5 4.50 -2.91 16.80
CA ASP A 5 5.08 -2.16 17.91
C ASP A 5 4.77 -2.88 19.25
N HIS A 6 3.58 -3.47 19.39
CA HIS A 6 3.25 -4.35 20.52
C HIS A 6 4.08 -5.65 20.54
N ILE A 7 4.37 -6.24 19.38
CA ILE A 7 5.22 -7.45 19.29
C ILE A 7 6.64 -7.14 19.76
N VAL A 8 7.22 -6.01 19.34
CA VAL A 8 8.55 -5.60 19.79
C VAL A 8 8.58 -5.31 21.29
N GLU A 9 7.52 -4.71 21.83
CA GLU A 9 7.41 -4.50 23.28
C GLU A 9 7.41 -5.82 24.07
N ILE A 10 6.82 -6.89 23.53
CA ILE A 10 6.89 -8.23 24.13
C ILE A 10 8.35 -8.67 24.26
N TYR A 11 9.15 -8.54 23.20
CA TYR A 11 10.56 -8.90 23.27
C TYR A 11 11.35 -8.01 24.23
N LYS A 12 11.09 -6.70 24.25
CA LYS A 12 11.75 -5.77 25.18
C LYS A 12 11.45 -6.09 26.65
N THR A 13 10.21 -6.46 26.95
CA THR A 13 9.75 -6.79 28.31
C THR A 13 10.11 -8.21 28.76
N ASN A 14 10.39 -9.11 27.82
CA ASN A 14 10.73 -10.52 28.08
C ASN A 14 12.19 -10.83 27.75
N GLU A 15 13.11 -9.90 28.01
CA GLU A 15 14.57 -10.11 27.89
C GLU A 15 15.01 -10.66 26.51
N ASN A 16 14.28 -10.33 25.45
CA ASN A 16 14.51 -10.77 24.08
C ASN A 16 14.61 -12.31 23.91
N ILE A 17 13.81 -13.08 24.65
CA ILE A 17 13.77 -14.56 24.54
C ILE A 17 13.22 -15.03 23.18
N TRP A 18 13.57 -16.26 22.81
CA TRP A 18 13.09 -16.91 21.59
C TRP A 18 11.62 -17.35 21.69
N LEU A 19 10.76 -16.71 20.90
CA LEU A 19 9.32 -16.96 20.87
C LEU A 19 8.84 -17.35 19.48
N ASN A 20 7.90 -18.29 19.41
CA ASN A 20 7.15 -18.57 18.20
C ASN A 20 5.88 -17.71 18.12
N TYR A 21 5.26 -17.66 16.94
CA TYR A 21 4.09 -16.78 16.71
C TYR A 21 2.87 -17.10 17.61
N ASN A 22 2.74 -18.33 18.13
CA ASN A 22 1.67 -18.65 19.10
C ASN A 22 2.01 -18.09 20.47
N GLU A 23 3.25 -18.25 20.93
CA GLU A 23 3.73 -17.70 22.21
C GLU A 23 3.62 -16.16 22.20
N ILE A 24 4.02 -15.50 21.11
CA ILE A 24 3.88 -14.05 20.93
C ILE A 24 2.41 -13.65 20.93
N TYR A 25 1.56 -14.41 20.23
CA TYR A 25 0.13 -14.16 20.26
C TYR A 25 -0.38 -14.25 21.70
N ASP A 26 -0.01 -15.25 22.49
CA ASP A 26 -0.50 -15.43 23.85
C ASP A 26 -0.07 -14.30 24.80
N LEU A 27 1.09 -13.69 24.57
CA LEU A 27 1.60 -12.55 25.34
C LEU A 27 1.03 -11.19 24.93
N ILE A 28 0.54 -11.05 23.68
CA ILE A 28 0.05 -9.75 23.19
C ILE A 28 -1.38 -9.46 23.71
N ASN A 29 -1.66 -8.19 24.01
CA ASN A 29 -3.03 -7.76 24.29
C ASN A 29 -3.94 -8.05 23.07
N LYS A 30 -4.98 -8.87 23.25
CA LYS A 30 -5.85 -9.33 22.16
C LYS A 30 -6.70 -8.23 21.52
N ASP A 31 -6.89 -7.11 22.22
CA ASP A 31 -7.68 -5.97 21.75
C ASP A 31 -7.06 -5.27 20.53
N VAL A 32 -5.75 -5.45 20.31
CA VAL A 32 -5.00 -4.81 19.22
C VAL A 32 -5.37 -5.33 17.82
N PHE A 33 -5.99 -6.52 17.71
CA PHE A 33 -6.26 -7.16 16.41
C PHE A 33 -7.61 -6.81 15.78
N GLY A 34 -8.52 -6.16 16.52
CA GLY A 34 -9.89 -5.94 16.08
C GLY A 34 -10.65 -7.25 15.74
N PRO A 35 -11.82 -7.14 15.09
CA PRO A 35 -12.59 -8.30 14.64
C PRO A 35 -11.89 -9.02 13.47
N ASN A 36 -11.91 -10.36 13.48
CA ASN A 36 -11.33 -11.18 12.42
C ASN A 36 -12.26 -12.35 12.07
N LYS A 37 -12.59 -12.53 10.78
CA LYS A 37 -13.49 -13.58 10.27
C LYS A 37 -13.06 -15.02 10.58
N HIS A 38 -11.78 -15.23 10.89
CA HIS A 38 -11.22 -16.54 11.26
C HIS A 38 -10.93 -16.66 12.76
N GLY A 39 -11.50 -15.78 13.58
CA GLY A 39 -11.33 -15.78 15.03
C GLY A 39 -9.86 -15.70 15.44
N GLU A 40 -9.49 -16.45 16.49
CA GLU A 40 -8.13 -16.47 17.02
C GLU A 40 -7.10 -16.99 16.01
N ARG A 41 -7.47 -17.99 15.20
CA ARG A 41 -6.56 -18.53 14.17
C ARG A 41 -6.16 -17.45 13.17
N GLY A 42 -7.12 -16.60 12.78
CA GLY A 42 -6.85 -15.44 11.93
C GLY A 42 -5.90 -14.44 12.59
N LYS A 43 -6.06 -14.19 13.89
CA LYS A 43 -5.19 -13.27 14.65
C LYS A 43 -3.76 -13.82 14.82
N ARG A 44 -3.61 -15.11 15.11
CA ARG A 44 -2.31 -15.80 15.12
C ARG A 44 -1.59 -15.70 13.77
N ASN A 45 -2.32 -15.85 12.67
CA ASN A 45 -1.77 -15.68 11.33
C ASN A 45 -1.31 -14.23 11.04
N ILE A 46 -1.95 -13.22 11.64
CA ILE A 46 -1.48 -11.83 11.55
C ILE A 46 -0.10 -11.70 12.21
N VAL A 47 0.08 -12.26 13.41
CA VAL A 47 1.39 -12.27 14.10
C VAL A 47 2.46 -12.92 13.22
N TYR A 48 2.18 -14.12 12.71
CA TYR A 48 3.13 -14.82 11.83
C TYR A 48 3.51 -14.01 10.59
N ARG A 49 2.53 -13.40 9.90
CA ARG A 49 2.80 -12.55 8.73
C ARG A 49 3.60 -11.31 9.08
N LEU A 50 3.37 -10.71 10.24
CA LEU A 50 4.14 -9.55 10.69
C LEU A 50 5.60 -9.91 10.95
N LEU A 51 5.89 -11.06 11.57
CA LEU A 51 7.26 -11.53 11.76
C LEU A 51 7.99 -11.71 10.43
N LEU A 52 7.31 -12.25 9.40
CA LEU A 52 7.89 -12.40 8.07
C LEU A 52 8.07 -11.06 7.33
N ASN A 53 7.06 -10.18 7.40
CA ASN A 53 7.10 -8.87 6.73
C ASN A 53 8.08 -7.88 7.38
N TYR A 54 8.61 -8.21 8.55
CA TYR A 54 9.58 -7.44 9.31
C TYR A 54 10.80 -8.31 9.63
N ALA A 55 11.17 -9.24 8.74
CA ALA A 55 12.24 -10.20 8.97
C ALA A 55 13.57 -9.54 9.37
N ASP A 56 13.88 -8.34 8.87
CA ASP A 56 15.10 -7.59 9.22
C ASP A 56 15.17 -7.18 10.71
N LEU A 57 14.03 -7.15 11.41
CA LEU A 57 13.99 -6.89 12.86
C LEU A 57 14.25 -8.13 13.69
N PHE A 58 14.19 -9.33 13.10
CA PHE A 58 14.18 -10.58 13.84
C PHE A 58 15.29 -11.53 13.38
N GLU A 59 16.01 -12.07 14.35
CA GLU A 59 16.72 -13.32 14.14
C GLU A 59 15.72 -14.47 14.14
N VAL A 60 15.97 -15.48 13.30
CA VAL A 60 15.08 -16.63 13.12
C VAL A 60 15.82 -17.91 13.45
N ASP A 61 15.24 -18.73 14.33
CA ASP A 61 15.70 -20.08 14.61
C ASP A 61 14.79 -21.08 13.89
N ASP A 62 15.32 -21.59 12.78
CA ASP A 62 14.64 -22.51 11.89
C ASP A 62 14.66 -23.98 12.36
N ASN A 63 15.38 -24.29 13.45
CA ASN A 63 15.40 -25.62 14.06
C ASN A 63 14.08 -25.96 14.76
N TYR A 64 13.26 -24.95 15.05
CA TYR A 64 11.95 -25.13 15.68
C TYR A 64 10.80 -25.17 14.66
N ARG A 65 9.75 -25.92 15.01
CA ARG A 65 8.47 -25.97 14.29
C ARG A 65 7.33 -25.79 15.30
N PRO A 66 6.63 -24.64 15.32
CA PRO A 66 6.84 -23.46 14.48
C PRO A 66 8.18 -22.75 14.76
N LYS A 67 8.69 -22.02 13.75
CA LYS A 67 9.94 -21.23 13.84
C LYS A 67 9.89 -20.28 15.04
N LYS A 68 11.03 -20.09 15.69
CA LYS A 68 11.17 -19.10 16.77
C LYS A 68 11.88 -17.85 16.26
N PHE A 69 11.55 -16.73 16.86
CA PHE A 69 12.02 -15.40 16.51
C PHE A 69 12.49 -14.69 17.79
N ARG A 70 13.50 -13.84 17.68
CA ARG A 70 13.88 -12.82 18.68
C ARG A 70 14.28 -11.54 17.95
N LEU A 71 14.28 -10.39 18.62
CA LEU A 71 14.83 -9.16 18.02
C LEU A 71 16.30 -9.38 17.66
N ALA A 72 16.68 -8.97 16.46
CA ALA A 72 18.08 -8.96 16.05
C ALA A 72 18.90 -8.01 16.94
N LEU A 73 20.16 -8.35 17.18
CA LEU A 73 21.11 -7.50 17.88
C LEU A 73 21.89 -6.62 16.88
N ASN A 74 22.23 -5.39 17.25
CA ASN A 74 23.13 -4.55 16.45
C ASN A 74 24.59 -5.06 16.56
N ASP A 75 25.45 -4.68 15.61
CA ASP A 75 26.88 -5.08 15.50
C ASP A 75 27.74 -4.85 16.77
N ASN A 76 27.26 -4.07 17.73
CA ASN A 76 27.93 -3.86 19.04
C ASN A 76 27.49 -4.88 20.12
N GLU A 77 26.70 -5.90 19.76
CA GLU A 77 26.23 -7.05 20.57
C GLU A 77 25.60 -6.72 21.95
N LYS A 78 25.24 -5.45 22.21
CA LYS A 78 24.75 -5.00 23.53
C LYS A 78 23.40 -4.30 23.53
N GLU A 79 22.81 -4.04 22.37
CA GLU A 79 21.50 -3.37 22.25
C GLU A 79 20.63 -4.05 21.18
N ASN A 80 19.34 -4.21 21.49
CA ASN A 80 18.33 -4.71 20.54
C ASN A 80 18.23 -3.73 19.36
N VAL A 81 18.04 -4.26 18.15
CA VAL A 81 17.62 -3.45 17.00
C VAL A 81 16.31 -2.77 17.36
N ASP A 82 16.37 -1.45 17.55
CA ASP A 82 15.17 -0.66 17.80
C ASP A 82 14.24 -0.76 16.58
N LEU A 83 12.93 -0.63 16.83
CA LEU A 83 11.99 -0.30 15.76
C LEU A 83 12.38 1.06 15.20
N LYS A 84 13.32 1.09 14.26
CA LYS A 84 13.45 2.21 13.35
C LYS A 84 12.08 2.30 12.68
N LYS A 85 11.36 3.41 12.93
CA LYS A 85 10.15 3.79 12.17
C LYS A 85 10.44 3.44 10.73
N LYS A 86 9.55 2.66 10.08
CA LYS A 86 9.81 1.79 8.93
C LYS A 86 10.06 2.53 7.61
N TYR A 87 10.93 3.52 7.71
CA TYR A 87 11.37 4.44 6.71
C TYR A 87 12.87 4.56 6.88
N THR A 88 13.64 4.16 5.87
CA THR A 88 15.03 4.62 5.80
C THR A 88 15.00 6.08 5.36
N VAL A 89 15.97 6.87 5.83
CA VAL A 89 16.28 8.15 5.22
C VAL A 89 16.74 7.83 3.81
N GLY A 90 15.94 8.18 2.81
CA GLY A 90 16.33 8.11 1.42
C GLY A 90 17.50 9.06 1.13
N GLU A 91 18.20 8.87 0.01
CA GLU A 91 19.35 9.69 -0.35
C GLU A 91 18.97 11.16 -0.63
N SER A 92 17.69 11.43 -0.94
CA SER A 92 17.21 12.78 -1.22
C SER A 92 16.88 13.54 0.07
N VAL A 93 17.40 14.76 0.13
CA VAL A 93 17.10 15.73 1.18
C VAL A 93 16.39 16.93 0.57
N LEU A 94 15.29 17.35 1.17
CA LEU A 94 14.55 18.55 0.80
C LEU A 94 14.78 19.63 1.85
N TYR A 95 15.29 20.78 1.40
CA TYR A 95 15.40 21.98 2.24
C TYR A 95 14.20 22.88 1.98
N PHE A 96 13.39 23.11 3.01
CA PHE A 96 12.19 23.93 2.93
C PHE A 96 12.03 24.75 4.21
N ASN A 97 11.77 26.06 4.07
CA ASN A 97 11.63 27.00 5.21
C ASN A 97 12.77 26.89 6.25
N ASN A 98 14.03 26.82 5.80
CA ASN A 98 15.22 26.63 6.63
C ASN A 98 15.22 25.35 7.49
N LYS A 99 14.38 24.38 7.16
CA LYS A 99 14.38 23.04 7.76
C LYS A 99 14.79 22.00 6.74
N MET A 100 15.44 20.95 7.23
CA MET A 100 15.87 19.80 6.45
C MET A 100 14.87 18.66 6.62
N PHE A 101 14.44 18.08 5.50
CA PHE A 101 13.54 16.94 5.48
C PHE A 101 14.18 15.81 4.69
N ASN A 102 14.21 14.63 5.30
CA ASN A 102 14.75 13.42 4.71
C ASN A 102 13.64 12.66 4.00
N GLU A 103 13.92 12.17 2.80
CA GLU A 103 12.99 11.30 2.08
C GLU A 103 12.69 10.04 2.91
N VAL A 104 11.44 9.63 2.87
CA VAL A 104 10.89 8.49 3.59
C VAL A 104 10.80 7.34 2.59
N THR A 105 11.69 6.34 2.71
CA THR A 105 11.63 5.14 1.85
C THR A 105 10.78 4.06 2.48
N PHE A 106 9.72 3.62 1.80
CA PHE A 106 8.78 2.65 2.34
C PHE A 106 9.26 1.22 2.08
N SER A 107 9.32 0.37 3.11
CA SER A 107 9.61 -1.07 2.94
C SER A 107 8.36 -1.90 2.63
N LEU A 108 7.17 -1.36 2.82
CA LEU A 108 5.90 -2.05 2.62
C LEU A 108 4.90 -1.15 1.88
N GLU A 109 4.32 -1.66 0.79
CA GLU A 109 3.26 -0.98 0.03
C GLU A 109 2.10 -0.54 0.93
N ARG A 110 1.68 -1.37 1.89
CA ARG A 110 0.58 -1.03 2.80
C ARG A 110 0.85 0.23 3.62
N ASP A 111 2.10 0.49 3.99
CA ASP A 111 2.43 1.69 4.75
C ASP A 111 2.48 2.93 3.82
N TYR A 112 2.89 2.74 2.57
CA TYR A 112 2.85 3.76 1.53
C TYR A 112 1.40 4.13 1.14
N GLU A 113 0.57 3.12 0.89
CA GLU A 113 -0.86 3.24 0.62
C GLU A 113 -1.56 4.10 1.67
N LYS A 114 -1.27 3.92 2.97
CA LYS A 114 -1.88 4.76 4.01
C LYS A 114 -1.53 6.23 3.87
N GLU A 115 -0.31 6.56 3.46
CA GLU A 115 0.08 7.95 3.21
C GLU A 115 -0.61 8.49 1.96
N VAL A 116 -0.83 7.66 0.93
CA VAL A 116 -1.64 8.04 -0.23
C VAL A 116 -3.10 8.32 0.18
N GLU A 117 -3.72 7.42 0.95
CA GLU A 117 -5.09 7.59 1.46
C GLU A 117 -5.23 8.86 2.29
N LYS A 118 -4.27 9.12 3.19
CA LYS A 118 -4.24 10.30 4.05
C LYS A 118 -4.13 11.60 3.25
N ASN A 119 -3.40 11.58 2.14
CA ASN A 119 -3.09 12.76 1.32
C ASN A 119 -3.82 12.78 -0.03
N HIS A 120 -4.89 11.98 -0.20
CA HIS A 120 -5.54 11.79 -1.49
C HIS A 120 -5.98 13.11 -2.15
N LYS A 121 -6.50 14.07 -1.39
CA LYS A 121 -6.89 15.39 -1.94
C LYS A 121 -5.71 16.17 -2.50
N PHE A 122 -4.55 16.08 -1.86
CA PHE A 122 -3.32 16.69 -2.36
C PHE A 122 -2.81 15.99 -3.63
N ILE A 123 -3.01 14.67 -3.73
CA ILE A 123 -2.53 13.86 -4.87
C ILE A 123 -3.45 13.98 -6.08
N PHE A 124 -4.77 13.92 -5.86
CA PHE A 124 -5.78 13.80 -6.92
C PHE A 124 -6.60 15.09 -7.12
N GLY A 125 -6.57 16.03 -6.18
CA GLY A 125 -7.34 17.28 -6.21
C GLY A 125 -8.41 17.36 -5.12
N GLU A 126 -8.88 18.57 -4.80
CA GLU A 126 -9.85 18.80 -3.72
C GLU A 126 -11.21 18.13 -3.95
N GLY A 127 -11.62 17.96 -5.21
CA GLY A 127 -12.86 17.28 -5.61
C GLY A 127 -12.77 15.74 -5.60
N ALA A 128 -11.61 15.17 -5.27
CA ALA A 128 -11.37 13.73 -5.25
C ALA A 128 -11.95 13.08 -3.99
N ASN A 129 -12.89 12.16 -4.17
CA ASN A 129 -13.45 11.34 -3.08
C ASN A 129 -12.79 9.96 -3.12
N TYR A 130 -11.96 9.66 -2.11
CA TYR A 130 -11.23 8.40 -2.03
C TYR A 130 -12.05 7.32 -1.33
N TYR A 131 -12.18 6.17 -1.97
CA TYR A 131 -12.79 4.97 -1.43
C TYR A 131 -11.73 3.88 -1.24
N SER A 132 -11.34 3.66 0.01
CA SER A 132 -10.47 2.55 0.43
C SER A 132 -11.24 1.22 0.35
N VAL A 133 -11.44 0.76 -0.87
CA VAL A 133 -12.28 -0.39 -1.20
C VAL A 133 -11.40 -1.47 -1.82
N LYS A 134 -10.92 -2.38 -0.97
CA LYS A 134 -10.17 -3.57 -1.40
C LYS A 134 -11.12 -4.57 -2.06
N LYS A 135 -11.34 -4.42 -3.37
CA LYS A 135 -12.20 -5.30 -4.17
C LYS A 135 -11.43 -5.92 -5.32
N LYS A 136 -11.85 -7.15 -5.65
CA LYS A 136 -11.28 -7.88 -6.76
C LYS A 136 -11.79 -7.29 -8.08
N ILE A 137 -10.89 -6.81 -8.93
CA ILE A 137 -11.12 -6.40 -10.31
C ILE A 137 -10.33 -7.38 -11.18
N GLY A 138 -11.03 -8.16 -12.02
CA GLY A 138 -10.40 -9.27 -12.73
C GLY A 138 -9.80 -10.30 -11.75
N ASN A 139 -8.50 -10.57 -11.84
CA ASN A 139 -7.78 -11.43 -10.89
C ASN A 139 -7.05 -10.70 -9.76
N ARG A 140 -7.06 -9.37 -9.74
CA ARG A 140 -6.30 -8.54 -8.79
C ARG A 140 -7.20 -7.81 -7.81
N ILE A 141 -6.65 -7.48 -6.64
CA ILE A 141 -7.33 -6.62 -5.67
C ILE A 141 -6.84 -5.21 -5.97
N CYS A 142 -7.77 -4.31 -6.27
CA CYS A 142 -7.46 -2.90 -6.41
C CYS A 142 -7.22 -2.27 -5.03
N ASP A 143 -6.27 -1.36 -4.94
CA ASP A 143 -5.96 -0.67 -3.70
C ASP A 143 -7.01 0.36 -3.30
N GLY A 144 -7.54 1.09 -4.27
CA GLY A 144 -8.58 2.07 -4.01
C GLY A 144 -9.25 2.60 -5.26
N PHE A 145 -10.33 3.33 -5.05
CA PHE A 145 -10.99 4.10 -6.10
C PHE A 145 -11.05 5.55 -5.70
N VAL A 146 -11.00 6.44 -6.68
CA VAL A 146 -11.31 7.86 -6.49
C VAL A 146 -12.40 8.26 -7.46
N TYR A 147 -13.46 8.90 -6.97
CA TYR A 147 -14.38 9.61 -7.86
C TYR A 147 -13.94 11.06 -7.97
N ASP A 148 -13.54 11.42 -9.20
CA ASP A 148 -13.23 12.80 -9.56
C ASP A 148 -14.51 13.46 -10.07
N GLN A 149 -15.06 14.37 -9.25
CA GLN A 149 -16.30 15.07 -9.56
C GLN A 149 -16.14 16.02 -10.75
N ASP A 150 -14.99 16.66 -10.88
CA ASP A 150 -14.73 17.65 -11.92
C ASP A 150 -14.62 16.97 -13.29
N LEU A 151 -14.03 15.77 -13.33
CA LEU A 151 -13.93 14.95 -14.54
C LEU A 151 -15.15 14.07 -14.78
N GLY A 152 -15.96 13.80 -13.76
CA GLY A 152 -17.05 12.83 -13.80
C GLY A 152 -16.57 11.40 -14.05
N LYS A 153 -15.37 11.05 -13.58
CA LYS A 153 -14.71 9.76 -13.84
C LYS A 153 -14.38 9.00 -12.56
N LEU A 154 -14.37 7.67 -12.69
CA LEU A 154 -13.84 6.79 -11.67
C LEU A 154 -12.36 6.51 -11.93
N LEU A 155 -11.50 6.86 -11.00
CA LEU A 155 -10.07 6.55 -11.05
C LEU A 155 -9.82 5.25 -10.29
N VAL A 156 -9.18 4.29 -10.93
CA VAL A 156 -8.71 3.04 -10.32
C VAL A 156 -7.29 3.29 -9.83
N ILE A 157 -7.05 3.12 -8.53
CA ILE A 157 -5.77 3.47 -7.90
C ILE A 157 -4.99 2.19 -7.61
N GLU A 158 -3.73 2.17 -8.04
CA GLU A 158 -2.74 1.17 -7.61
C GLU A 158 -1.56 1.89 -6.95
N ASN A 159 -1.17 1.46 -5.75
CA ASN A 159 -0.05 2.02 -5.02
C ASN A 159 1.15 1.09 -5.12
N GLU A 160 2.25 1.58 -5.65
CA GLU A 160 3.44 0.78 -5.94
C GLU A 160 4.68 1.39 -5.29
N LEU A 161 5.66 0.53 -4.99
CA LEU A 161 7.01 0.98 -4.63
C LEU A 161 7.89 0.99 -5.88
N GLY A 162 8.82 1.94 -5.98
CA GLY A 162 9.73 2.10 -7.11
C GLY A 162 10.70 0.93 -7.28
N ILE A 163 10.79 0.05 -6.28
CA ILE A 163 11.50 -1.22 -6.36
C ILE A 163 10.79 -2.25 -7.25
N HIS A 164 9.51 -2.04 -7.57
CA HIS A 164 8.73 -2.94 -8.39
C HIS A 164 8.99 -2.69 -9.88
N ASP A 165 9.25 -3.79 -10.61
CA ASP A 165 9.53 -3.72 -12.05
C ASP A 165 8.28 -3.34 -12.84
N LEU A 166 8.40 -2.33 -13.70
CA LEU A 166 7.28 -1.84 -14.51
C LEU A 166 6.65 -2.96 -15.37
N TRP A 167 7.46 -3.81 -15.98
CA TRP A 167 6.99 -4.81 -16.96
C TRP A 167 6.56 -6.12 -16.33
N GLY A 168 7.24 -6.54 -15.27
CA GLY A 168 7.01 -7.79 -14.55
C GLY A 168 5.99 -7.69 -13.43
N HIS A 169 5.75 -6.48 -12.89
CA HIS A 169 4.84 -6.24 -11.77
C HIS A 169 3.66 -5.35 -12.17
N ILE A 170 3.95 -4.07 -12.46
CA ILE A 170 2.94 -3.00 -12.57
C ILE A 170 2.03 -3.20 -13.80
N ILE A 171 2.60 -3.46 -14.97
CA ILE A 171 1.83 -3.63 -16.22
C ILE A 171 0.86 -4.82 -16.14
N PRO A 172 1.25 -6.00 -15.63
CA PRO A 172 0.31 -7.08 -15.36
C PRO A 172 -0.90 -6.67 -14.50
N GLN A 173 -0.72 -5.85 -13.47
CA GLN A 173 -1.84 -5.32 -12.66
C GLN A 173 -2.74 -4.40 -13.49
N ILE A 174 -2.15 -3.46 -14.24
CA ILE A 174 -2.90 -2.54 -15.13
C ILE A 174 -3.79 -3.32 -16.11
N ILE A 175 -3.26 -4.38 -16.73
CA ILE A 175 -4.00 -5.21 -17.69
C ILE A 175 -5.19 -5.90 -17.01
N GLU A 176 -5.00 -6.44 -15.81
CA GLU A 176 -6.07 -7.08 -15.04
C GLU A 176 -7.16 -6.08 -14.62
N PHE A 177 -6.78 -4.87 -14.22
CA PHE A 177 -7.75 -3.81 -13.93
C PHE A 177 -8.52 -3.38 -15.16
N PHE A 178 -7.84 -3.20 -16.29
CA PHE A 178 -8.49 -2.92 -17.55
C PHE A 178 -9.51 -4.01 -17.92
N ASN A 179 -9.10 -5.28 -17.89
CA ASN A 179 -9.97 -6.40 -18.22
C ASN A 179 -11.17 -6.47 -17.27
N GLY A 180 -10.94 -6.34 -15.96
CA GLY A 180 -12.01 -6.38 -14.96
C GLY A 180 -12.96 -5.19 -15.07
N MET A 181 -12.48 -3.98 -15.35
CA MET A 181 -13.36 -2.81 -15.52
C MET A 181 -14.20 -2.87 -16.81
N ASN A 182 -13.84 -3.72 -17.77
CA ASN A 182 -14.65 -4.00 -18.96
C ASN A 182 -15.52 -5.26 -18.83
N ASP A 183 -15.36 -6.03 -17.77
CA ASP A 183 -16.15 -7.22 -17.48
C ASP A 183 -17.45 -6.84 -16.77
N GLU A 184 -18.59 -7.26 -17.33
CA GLU A 184 -19.92 -6.89 -16.82
C GLU A 184 -20.17 -7.45 -15.42
N ASP A 185 -19.70 -8.66 -15.11
CA ASP A 185 -19.87 -9.24 -13.77
C ASP A 185 -19.09 -8.44 -12.72
N THR A 186 -17.89 -7.99 -13.05
CA THR A 186 -17.08 -7.12 -12.20
C THR A 186 -17.76 -5.77 -12.00
N LYS A 187 -18.27 -5.13 -13.06
CA LYS A 187 -19.04 -3.88 -12.95
C LYS A 187 -20.26 -4.05 -12.06
N MET A 188 -21.04 -5.12 -12.23
CA MET A 188 -22.21 -5.39 -11.38
C MET A 188 -21.81 -5.55 -9.92
N LYS A 189 -20.71 -6.25 -9.62
CA LYS A 189 -20.18 -6.36 -8.26
C LYS A 189 -19.76 -5.00 -7.69
N LEU A 190 -19.12 -4.14 -8.49
CA LEU A 190 -18.73 -2.80 -8.04
C LEU A 190 -19.96 -1.91 -7.76
N LYS A 191 -20.99 -1.97 -8.58
CA LYS A 191 -22.20 -1.16 -8.40
C LYS A 191 -23.01 -1.56 -7.16
N TYR A 192 -23.15 -2.86 -6.91
CA TYR A 192 -24.11 -3.35 -5.91
C TYR A 192 -23.47 -3.94 -4.65
N ASN A 193 -22.21 -4.37 -4.70
CA ASN A 193 -21.52 -5.01 -3.57
C ASN A 193 -20.42 -4.13 -2.96
N VAL A 194 -20.31 -2.87 -3.40
CA VAL A 194 -19.48 -1.84 -2.78
C VAL A 194 -20.39 -0.80 -2.15
N GLU A 195 -20.08 -0.46 -0.91
CA GLU A 195 -20.73 0.64 -0.23
C GLU A 195 -19.96 1.93 -0.55
N TRP A 196 -20.44 2.67 -1.55
CA TRP A 196 -19.95 4.01 -1.87
C TRP A 196 -20.51 4.98 -0.83
N LYS A 197 -19.66 5.39 0.11
CA LYS A 197 -20.06 6.12 1.33
C LYS A 197 -20.05 7.62 1.13
N ASP A 198 -20.93 8.15 0.27
CA ASP A 198 -21.20 9.58 0.12
C ASP A 198 -22.41 9.86 -0.80
N ASP A 199 -22.72 11.14 -0.96
CA ASP A 199 -23.75 11.66 -1.85
C ASP A 199 -23.43 11.43 -3.36
N HIS A 200 -22.23 10.94 -3.70
CA HIS A 200 -21.76 10.73 -5.07
C HIS A 200 -21.94 9.29 -5.57
N LYS A 201 -22.52 8.39 -4.75
CA LYS A 201 -22.79 6.99 -5.12
C LYS A 201 -23.43 6.83 -6.50
N LEU A 202 -24.45 7.64 -6.84
CA LEU A 202 -25.12 7.56 -8.13
C LEU A 202 -24.18 7.93 -9.28
N SER A 203 -23.37 8.97 -9.10
CA SER A 203 -22.39 9.42 -10.08
C SER A 203 -21.25 8.42 -10.28
N VAL A 204 -20.83 7.72 -9.21
CA VAL A 204 -19.89 6.60 -9.30
C VAL A 204 -20.47 5.45 -10.12
N ILE A 205 -21.71 5.04 -9.81
CA ILE A 205 -22.40 3.97 -10.55
C ILE A 205 -22.54 4.34 -12.03
N GLU A 206 -22.91 5.59 -12.34
CA GLU A 206 -23.01 6.08 -13.70
C GLU A 206 -21.66 6.07 -14.43
N ALA A 207 -20.57 6.44 -13.75
CA ALA A 207 -19.22 6.36 -14.32
C ALA A 207 -18.83 4.91 -14.64
N ILE A 208 -19.18 3.94 -13.78
CA ILE A 208 -18.96 2.51 -14.03
C ILE A 208 -19.75 2.03 -15.24
N ASP A 209 -21.03 2.40 -15.35
CA ASP A 209 -21.90 2.00 -16.46
C ASP A 209 -21.42 2.55 -17.81
N LYS A 210 -20.96 3.80 -17.83
CA LYS A 210 -20.38 4.43 -19.02
C LYS A 210 -18.96 3.94 -19.34
N ALA A 211 -18.36 3.08 -18.50
CA ALA A 211 -16.96 2.73 -18.55
C ALA A 211 -16.05 3.98 -18.58
N ALA A 212 -16.46 5.04 -17.87
CA ALA A 212 -15.75 6.29 -17.74
C ALA A 212 -14.74 6.18 -16.59
N TYR A 213 -13.63 5.49 -16.85
CA TYR A 213 -12.58 5.29 -15.87
C TYR A 213 -11.18 5.56 -16.42
N GLU A 214 -10.26 5.84 -15.51
CA GLU A 214 -8.82 5.95 -15.77
C GLU A 214 -8.08 5.12 -14.73
N ILE A 215 -6.88 4.65 -15.07
CA ILE A 215 -6.02 3.94 -14.12
C ILE A 215 -4.90 4.89 -13.71
N ILE A 216 -4.71 5.05 -12.40
CA ILE A 216 -3.62 5.85 -11.85
C ILE A 216 -2.76 4.95 -10.98
N VAL A 217 -1.49 4.85 -11.35
CA VAL A 217 -0.47 4.22 -10.53
C VAL A 217 0.26 5.31 -9.75
N VAL A 218 0.19 5.24 -8.43
CA VAL A 218 0.87 6.16 -7.52
C VAL A 218 2.12 5.44 -7.01
N ILE A 219 3.31 6.00 -7.27
CA ILE A 219 4.61 5.34 -7.02
C ILE A 219 5.48 6.24 -6.14
N ASP A 220 6.14 5.68 -5.14
CA ASP A 220 7.01 6.47 -4.25
C ASP A 220 8.24 7.04 -4.99
N GLN A 221 8.73 6.31 -5.98
CA GLN A 221 9.82 6.74 -6.86
C GLN A 221 9.65 6.18 -8.28
N ILE A 222 9.61 7.07 -9.28
CA ILE A 222 9.58 6.65 -10.68
C ILE A 222 11.00 6.57 -11.23
N ASN A 223 11.43 5.37 -11.62
CA ASN A 223 12.76 5.07 -12.18
C ASN A 223 12.74 4.79 -13.70
N PHE A 224 11.62 5.05 -14.38
CA PHE A 224 11.44 4.83 -15.80
C PHE A 224 10.94 6.08 -16.53
N ASP A 225 11.12 6.12 -17.86
CA ASP A 225 10.58 7.19 -18.69
C ASP A 225 9.06 7.02 -18.84
N ILE A 226 8.29 7.90 -18.20
CA ILE A 226 6.82 7.90 -18.22
C ILE A 226 6.27 8.04 -19.64
N LYS A 227 6.90 8.86 -20.51
CA LYS A 227 6.42 9.08 -21.88
C LYS A 227 6.60 7.81 -22.70
N LYS A 228 7.76 7.16 -22.57
CA LYS A 228 8.03 5.88 -23.23
C LYS A 228 7.10 4.79 -22.68
N ALA A 229 6.99 4.65 -21.36
CA ALA A 229 6.11 3.67 -20.72
C ALA A 229 4.65 3.81 -21.18
N ARG A 230 4.10 5.03 -21.19
CA ARG A 230 2.75 5.29 -21.71
C ARG A 230 2.59 4.88 -23.17
N LYS A 231 3.57 5.20 -24.02
CA LYS A 231 3.55 4.80 -25.43
C LYS A 231 3.51 3.29 -25.57
N ASP A 232 4.42 2.59 -24.90
CA ASP A 232 4.57 1.15 -25.03
C ASP A 232 3.34 0.41 -24.44
N ILE A 233 2.79 0.89 -23.32
CA ILE A 233 1.55 0.35 -22.75
C ILE A 233 0.36 0.59 -23.69
N ASN A 234 0.24 1.79 -24.28
CA ASN A 234 -0.82 2.07 -25.24
C ASN A 234 -0.72 1.18 -26.48
N GLU A 235 0.49 0.91 -26.96
CA GLU A 235 0.71 -0.06 -28.06
C GLU A 235 0.29 -1.47 -27.65
N LEU A 236 0.66 -1.92 -26.45
CA LEU A 236 0.25 -3.21 -25.91
C LEU A 236 -1.27 -3.31 -25.77
N LEU A 237 -1.91 -2.30 -25.20
CA LEU A 237 -3.36 -2.27 -24.97
C LEU A 237 -4.18 -2.25 -26.27
N LYS A 238 -3.65 -1.75 -27.40
CA LYS A 238 -4.34 -1.85 -28.70
C LYS A 238 -4.69 -3.29 -29.08
N TYR A 239 -3.82 -4.25 -28.72
CA TYR A 239 -4.07 -5.67 -28.98
C TYR A 239 -5.20 -6.25 -28.14
N PHE A 240 -5.44 -5.69 -26.95
CA PHE A 240 -6.48 -6.15 -26.02
C PHE A 240 -7.82 -5.41 -26.16
N THR A 241 -7.80 -4.15 -26.62
CA THR A 241 -8.91 -3.20 -26.42
C THR A 241 -9.86 -3.01 -27.60
N ARG A 242 -9.62 -3.63 -28.77
CA ARG A 242 -10.34 -3.29 -30.03
C ARG A 242 -10.42 -1.76 -30.27
N ASN A 243 -9.33 -1.03 -29.97
CA ASN A 243 -9.20 0.44 -30.08
C ASN A 243 -9.95 1.29 -29.03
N LYS A 244 -10.38 0.74 -27.88
CA LYS A 244 -10.76 1.61 -26.76
C LYS A 244 -9.53 2.27 -26.13
N GLU A 245 -9.51 3.59 -26.11
CA GLU A 245 -8.44 4.36 -25.48
C GLU A 245 -8.60 4.34 -23.95
N VAL A 246 -7.65 3.71 -23.27
CA VAL A 246 -7.57 3.69 -21.81
C VAL A 246 -6.48 4.65 -21.41
N ARG A 247 -6.79 5.58 -20.51
CA ARG A 247 -5.80 6.53 -20.03
C ARG A 247 -5.17 6.01 -18.75
N ILE A 248 -3.84 5.93 -18.78
CA ILE A 248 -3.03 5.49 -17.66
C ILE A 248 -2.11 6.64 -17.25
N TYR A 249 -2.15 6.96 -15.96
CA TYR A 249 -1.29 7.98 -15.39
C TYR A 249 -0.39 7.37 -14.33
N PHE A 250 0.85 7.84 -14.32
CA PHE A 250 1.79 7.59 -13.23
C PHE A 250 1.91 8.89 -12.47
N LYS A 251 1.78 8.84 -11.14
CA LYS A 251 2.02 9.95 -10.23
C LYS A 251 3.12 9.54 -9.28
N GLU A 252 4.17 10.35 -9.18
CA GLU A 252 5.18 10.17 -8.15
C GLU A 252 4.70 10.88 -6.87
N PHE A 253 4.57 10.15 -5.76
CA PHE A 253 4.22 10.74 -4.47
C PHE A 253 5.30 10.45 -3.43
N LYS A 254 6.07 11.48 -3.10
CA LYS A 254 7.18 11.39 -2.14
C LYS A 254 6.78 11.95 -0.79
N VAL A 255 7.18 11.25 0.26
CA VAL A 255 7.02 11.67 1.64
C VAL A 255 8.39 12.04 2.20
N PHE A 256 8.46 13.14 2.93
CA PHE A 256 9.67 13.55 3.63
C PHE A 256 9.35 13.83 5.09
N SER A 257 10.31 13.59 5.97
CA SER A 257 10.17 13.84 7.41
C SER A 257 11.35 14.62 7.98
N SER A 258 11.06 15.51 8.91
CA SER A 258 12.08 16.21 9.71
C SER A 258 12.44 15.41 10.97
N VAL A 259 13.53 15.80 11.61
CA VAL A 259 13.96 15.24 12.91
C VAL A 259 12.88 15.44 13.99
N ASP A 260 12.14 16.55 13.92
CA ASP A 260 11.09 16.89 14.88
C ASP A 260 9.76 16.17 14.62
N GLY A 261 9.69 15.33 13.58
CA GLY A 261 8.50 14.55 13.23
C GLY A 261 7.48 15.28 12.36
N GLU A 262 7.81 16.47 11.84
CA GLU A 262 7.00 17.13 10.80
C GLU A 262 7.16 16.40 9.47
N PHE A 263 6.06 16.28 8.72
CA PHE A 263 6.05 15.68 7.38
C PHE A 263 5.78 16.73 6.31
N ILE A 264 6.46 16.60 5.18
CA ILE A 264 6.14 17.32 3.95
C ILE A 264 6.00 16.35 2.79
N TYR A 265 5.24 16.75 1.79
CA TYR A 265 4.77 15.90 0.73
C TYR A 265 5.09 16.53 -0.62
N GLN A 266 5.45 15.71 -1.61
CA GLN A 266 5.66 16.15 -2.98
C GLN A 266 4.92 15.22 -3.94
N VAL A 267 4.22 15.80 -4.91
CA VAL A 267 3.56 15.08 -6.00
C VAL A 267 4.15 15.56 -7.33
N LYS A 268 4.51 14.63 -8.23
CA LYS A 268 4.91 14.93 -9.62
C LYS A 268 4.13 14.10 -10.63
#